data_AF-A0A1W9WYI6-F1
#
_entry.id   AF-A0A1W9WYI6-F1
#
_cell.length_a   1.000
_cell.length_b   1.000
_cell.length_c   1.000
_cell.angle_alpha   90.00
_cell.angle_beta   90.00
_cell.angle_gamma   90.00
#
_symmetry.space_group_name_H-M   'P 1'
#
loop_
_entity.id
_entity.type
_entity.pdbx_description
1 polymer ?
#
loop_
_entity_poly.entity_id
_entity_poly.type
_entity_poly.pdbx_seq_one_letter_code
_entity_poly.pdbx_strand_id
1 'polypeptide(L)'
;MVIYTDDAVWRKPVTERFWYAFDSQNGKQYHQFDVIKVKAEKSGDLIRKHSLMCKLLALKADDRKTDPAELVGEIYRAAALMKNKLTNEQLLLIDQWVSFYKKVSDQRLSKIKKEIKMDFVETTITEHVYNQGKIEGEAEGRKEMAINLLKMGVDMEIITQASNFSEAEIKQLTEPSEE
;
A
#
# COMPACT_ATOMS: atom_id res chain seq x y z
N MET A 1 -7.93 -7.39 -19.26
CA MET A 1 -7.98 -6.51 -18.07
C MET A 1 -9.40 -6.57 -17.52
N VAL A 2 -9.56 -6.61 -16.21
CA VAL A 2 -10.85 -6.87 -15.52
C VAL A 2 -11.17 -5.66 -14.66
N ILE A 3 -12.42 -5.17 -14.72
CA ILE A 3 -12.89 -4.01 -13.94
C ILE A 3 -13.88 -4.48 -12.87
N TYR A 4 -13.67 -4.04 -11.63
CA TYR A 4 -14.53 -4.32 -10.48
C TYR A 4 -15.34 -3.08 -10.10
N THR A 5 -16.64 -3.23 -9.84
CA THR A 5 -17.52 -2.12 -9.45
C THR A 5 -18.58 -2.56 -8.45
N ASP A 6 -18.85 -1.71 -7.44
CA ASP A 6 -19.78 -1.99 -6.35
C ASP A 6 -21.23 -1.56 -6.64
N ASP A 7 -21.45 -0.49 -7.42
CA ASP A 7 -22.77 0.15 -7.59
C ASP A 7 -22.93 0.85 -8.96
N ALA A 8 -22.42 0.25 -10.04
CA ALA A 8 -22.70 0.76 -11.38
C ALA A 8 -24.18 0.55 -11.75
N VAL A 9 -25.00 1.59 -11.58
CA VAL A 9 -26.36 1.65 -12.14
C VAL A 9 -26.24 1.99 -13.62
N TRP A 10 -26.14 0.93 -14.43
CA TRP A 10 -26.13 1.08 -15.87
C TRP A 10 -27.53 1.47 -16.35
N ARG A 11 -27.67 2.72 -16.82
CA ARG A 11 -28.94 3.26 -17.36
C ARG A 11 -29.37 2.61 -18.69
N LYS A 12 -28.57 1.68 -19.23
CA LYS A 12 -28.84 0.86 -20.42
C LYS A 12 -28.37 -0.58 -20.15
N PRO A 13 -29.02 -1.61 -20.70
CA PRO A 13 -28.52 -2.98 -20.62
C PRO A 13 -27.12 -3.03 -21.21
N VAL A 14 -26.15 -3.48 -20.42
CA VAL A 14 -24.77 -3.53 -20.88
C VAL A 14 -24.43 -4.93 -21.35
N THR A 15 -23.88 -4.98 -22.55
CA THR A 15 -23.21 -6.15 -23.11
C THR A 15 -22.04 -6.56 -22.21
N GLU A 16 -21.66 -7.83 -22.18
CA GLU A 16 -20.47 -8.35 -21.45
C GLU A 16 -19.13 -7.75 -21.94
N ARG A 17 -19.17 -6.77 -22.84
CA ARG A 17 -18.04 -6.10 -23.48
C ARG A 17 -18.20 -4.59 -23.32
N PHE A 18 -17.22 -3.97 -22.66
CA PHE A 18 -17.13 -2.54 -22.48
C PHE A 18 -15.99 -1.98 -23.34
N TRP A 19 -16.10 -0.71 -23.72
CA TRP A 19 -15.16 -0.02 -24.60
C TRP A 19 -14.91 1.35 -24.00
N TYR A 20 -13.67 1.67 -23.57
CA TYR A 20 -13.18 3.05 -23.48
C TYR A 20 -11.71 3.08 -23.04
N ALA A 21 -10.81 3.56 -23.90
CA ALA A 21 -9.53 4.14 -23.53
C ALA A 21 -9.18 5.24 -24.56
N PHE A 22 -8.39 6.22 -24.15
CA PHE A 22 -7.85 7.26 -25.04
C PHE A 22 -6.33 7.09 -25.11
N ASP A 23 -5.77 7.22 -26.31
CA ASP A 23 -4.32 7.34 -26.46
C ASP A 23 -3.82 8.75 -26.10
N SER A 24 -2.50 8.94 -26.12
CA SER A 24 -1.84 10.22 -25.84
C SER A 24 -2.19 11.33 -26.83
N GLN A 25 -2.88 11.01 -27.93
CA GLN A 25 -3.39 11.93 -28.95
C GLN A 25 -4.93 12.08 -28.88
N ASN A 26 -5.57 11.60 -27.82
CA ASN A 26 -7.03 11.52 -27.67
C ASN A 26 -7.74 10.67 -28.74
N GLY A 27 -7.00 9.79 -29.42
CA GLY A 27 -7.54 8.76 -30.29
C GLY A 27 -8.31 7.72 -29.48
N LYS A 28 -9.50 7.35 -29.96
CA LYS A 28 -10.32 6.31 -29.33
C LYS A 28 -9.64 4.95 -29.50
N GLN A 29 -9.32 4.31 -28.40
CA GLN A 29 -8.79 2.94 -28.38
C GLN A 29 -9.90 1.95 -27.98
N TYR A 30 -9.91 0.80 -28.65
CA TYR A 30 -10.90 -0.25 -28.46
C TYR A 30 -10.25 -1.43 -27.73
N HIS A 31 -10.68 -1.65 -26.49
CA HIS A 31 -10.23 -2.78 -25.69
C HIS A 31 -11.44 -3.51 -25.10
N GLN A 32 -11.37 -4.83 -25.09
CA GLN A 32 -12.39 -5.68 -24.47
C GLN A 32 -11.98 -5.97 -23.02
N PHE A 33 -12.91 -5.75 -22.09
CA PHE A 33 -12.74 -6.05 -20.68
C PHE A 33 -13.95 -6.80 -20.15
N ASP A 34 -13.68 -7.77 -19.28
CA ASP A 34 -14.71 -8.47 -18.52
C ASP A 34 -15.06 -7.63 -17.27
N VAL A 35 -16.36 -7.49 -17.00
CA VAL A 35 -16.86 -6.74 -15.83
C VAL A 35 -17.49 -7.70 -14.85
N ILE A 36 -16.97 -7.69 -13.63
CA ILE A 36 -17.45 -8.53 -12.54
C ILE A 36 -18.21 -7.66 -11.55
N LYS A 37 -19.46 -8.03 -11.27
CA LYS A 37 -20.27 -7.40 -10.21
C LYS A 37 -19.90 -8.04 -8.88
N VAL A 38 -19.10 -7.36 -8.08
CA VAL A 38 -18.53 -7.92 -6.84
C VAL A 38 -19.63 -8.44 -5.89
N LYS A 39 -20.74 -7.71 -5.73
CA LYS A 39 -21.88 -8.12 -4.88
C LYS A 39 -22.62 -9.37 -5.38
N ALA A 40 -22.45 -9.75 -6.65
CA ALA A 40 -23.04 -10.98 -7.21
C ALA A 40 -22.14 -12.21 -6.99
N GLU A 41 -20.85 -12.00 -6.68
CA GLU A 41 -19.90 -13.06 -6.40
C GLU A 41 -20.00 -13.54 -4.95
N LYS A 42 -19.56 -14.78 -4.69
CA LYS A 42 -19.43 -15.30 -3.32
C LYS A 42 -18.09 -14.91 -2.72
N SER A 43 -18.11 -14.39 -1.50
CA SER A 43 -16.88 -14.07 -0.76
C SER A 43 -15.97 -15.30 -0.61
N GLY A 44 -16.56 -16.48 -0.36
CA GLY A 44 -15.84 -17.74 -0.28
C GLY A 44 -15.11 -18.16 -1.56
N ASP A 45 -15.60 -17.75 -2.74
CA ASP A 45 -14.94 -18.05 -4.01
C ASP A 45 -13.80 -17.06 -4.30
N LEU A 46 -14.04 -15.78 -3.99
CA LEU A 46 -13.03 -14.72 -4.15
C LEU A 46 -11.87 -14.89 -3.17
N ILE A 47 -12.13 -15.27 -1.92
CA ILE A 47 -11.09 -15.42 -0.89
C ILE A 47 -10.13 -16.58 -1.21
N ARG A 48 -10.57 -17.58 -1.98
CA ARG A 48 -9.73 -18.72 -2.41
C ARG A 48 -8.80 -18.39 -3.57
N LYS A 49 -8.98 -17.25 -4.24
CA LYS A 49 -8.09 -16.82 -5.33
C LYS A 49 -6.72 -16.41 -4.77
N HIS A 50 -5.68 -16.60 -5.57
CA HIS A 50 -4.31 -16.21 -5.19
C HIS A 50 -4.08 -14.69 -5.13
N SER A 51 -4.89 -13.90 -5.84
CA SER A 51 -4.73 -12.46 -5.89
C SER A 51 -5.18 -11.79 -4.57
N LEU A 52 -4.30 -10.97 -3.99
CA LEU A 52 -4.63 -10.14 -2.83
C LEU A 52 -5.81 -9.21 -3.13
N MET A 53 -5.91 -8.68 -4.35
CA MET A 53 -7.05 -7.87 -4.77
C MET A 53 -8.37 -8.64 -4.67
N CYS A 54 -8.42 -9.90 -5.16
CA CYS A 54 -9.62 -10.74 -5.04
C CYS A 54 -9.99 -10.99 -3.58
N LYS A 55 -8.99 -11.25 -2.73
CA LYS A 55 -9.21 -11.44 -1.28
C LYS A 55 -9.76 -10.17 -0.61
N LEU A 56 -9.28 -8.98 -0.97
CA LEU A 56 -9.80 -7.70 -0.48
C LEU A 56 -11.25 -7.46 -0.94
N LEU A 57 -11.55 -7.76 -2.20
CA LEU A 57 -12.89 -7.64 -2.78
C LEU A 57 -13.90 -8.63 -2.17
N ALA A 58 -13.43 -9.74 -1.59
CA ALA A 58 -14.30 -10.68 -0.90
C ALA A 58 -15.08 -10.04 0.26
N LEU A 59 -14.57 -8.96 0.87
CA LEU A 59 -15.27 -8.21 1.92
C LEU A 59 -16.48 -7.39 1.41
N LYS A 60 -16.57 -7.16 0.10
CA LYS A 60 -17.67 -6.45 -0.57
C LYS A 60 -18.64 -7.39 -1.31
N ALA A 61 -18.28 -8.66 -1.41
CA ALA A 61 -19.06 -9.69 -2.09
C ALA A 61 -20.15 -10.31 -1.19
N ASP A 62 -20.90 -11.28 -1.71
CA ASP A 62 -21.90 -12.01 -0.94
C ASP A 62 -21.22 -12.98 0.04
N ASP A 63 -21.12 -12.54 1.29
CA ASP A 63 -20.49 -13.26 2.39
C ASP A 63 -21.46 -14.18 3.17
N ARG A 64 -22.70 -14.35 2.70
CA ARG A 64 -23.65 -15.27 3.35
C ARG A 64 -23.04 -16.67 3.42
N LYS A 65 -23.11 -17.28 4.61
CA LYS A 65 -22.52 -18.59 4.95
C LYS A 65 -20.99 -18.64 5.00
N THR A 66 -20.32 -17.49 5.06
CA THR A 66 -18.87 -17.42 5.30
C THR A 66 -18.61 -16.89 6.70
N ASP A 67 -17.59 -17.40 7.39
CA ASP A 67 -17.17 -16.83 8.68
C ASP A 67 -16.45 -15.48 8.46
N PRO A 68 -16.97 -14.37 9.00
CA PRO A 68 -16.33 -13.06 8.90
C PRO A 68 -14.91 -13.04 9.45
N ALA A 69 -14.62 -13.78 10.53
CA ALA A 69 -13.30 -13.80 11.13
C ALA A 69 -12.30 -14.56 10.26
N GLU A 70 -12.70 -15.70 9.69
CA GLU A 70 -11.90 -16.45 8.72
C GLU A 70 -11.57 -15.63 7.47
N LEU A 71 -12.56 -14.91 6.90
CA LEU A 71 -12.34 -14.02 5.73
C LEU A 71 -11.25 -12.99 6.01
N VAL A 72 -11.34 -12.31 7.15
CA VAL A 72 -10.34 -11.31 7.54
C VAL A 72 -8.98 -11.97 7.81
N GLY A 73 -8.96 -13.13 8.47
CA GLY A 73 -7.74 -13.89 8.72
C GLY A 73 -7.01 -14.27 7.42
N GLU A 74 -7.74 -14.70 6.40
CA GLU A 74 -7.19 -15.01 5.08
C GLU A 74 -6.56 -13.80 4.38
N ILE A 75 -7.15 -12.61 4.53
CA ILE A 75 -6.60 -11.36 3.99
C ILE A 75 -5.27 -11.03 4.68
N TYR A 76 -5.24 -11.05 6.02
CA TYR A 76 -4.01 -10.76 6.77
C TYR A 76 -2.92 -11.80 6.52
N ARG A 77 -3.26 -13.10 6.39
CA ARG A 77 -2.28 -14.13 6.00
C ARG A 77 -1.68 -13.85 4.63
N ALA A 78 -2.52 -13.49 3.65
CA ALA A 78 -2.04 -13.14 2.32
C ALA A 78 -1.13 -11.90 2.33
N ALA A 79 -1.51 -10.86 3.08
CA ALA A 79 -0.69 -9.66 3.25
C ALA A 79 0.65 -9.98 3.95
N ALA A 80 0.64 -10.82 4.99
CA ALA A 80 1.85 -11.25 5.70
C ALA A 80 2.82 -12.02 4.80
N LEU A 81 2.32 -12.91 3.94
CA LEU A 81 3.13 -13.63 2.95
C LEU A 81 3.76 -12.69 1.91
N MET A 82 3.15 -11.51 1.70
CA MET A 82 3.62 -10.48 0.77
C MET A 82 4.34 -9.33 1.47
N LYS A 83 4.65 -9.43 2.77
CA LYS A 83 5.18 -8.31 3.57
C LYS A 83 6.45 -7.67 2.99
N ASN A 84 7.33 -8.45 2.37
CA ASN A 84 8.56 -7.94 1.74
C ASN A 84 8.32 -7.26 0.38
N LYS A 85 7.11 -7.35 -0.16
CA LYS A 85 6.70 -6.77 -1.46
C LYS A 85 5.73 -5.61 -1.30
N LEU A 86 5.19 -5.40 -0.10
CA LEU A 86 4.22 -4.35 0.19
C LEU A 86 4.91 -3.24 0.99
N THR A 87 4.61 -1.99 0.65
CA THR A 87 5.04 -0.86 1.46
C THR A 87 4.23 -0.79 2.76
N ASN A 88 4.77 -0.11 3.77
CA ASN A 88 4.04 0.11 5.02
C ASN A 88 2.71 0.85 4.79
N GLU A 89 2.66 1.81 3.88
CA GLU A 89 1.42 2.47 3.44
C GLU A 89 0.39 1.48 2.87
N GLN A 90 0.81 0.57 1.99
CA GLN A 90 -0.08 -0.45 1.43
C GLN A 90 -0.61 -1.39 2.50
N LEU A 91 0.23 -1.76 3.46
CA LEU A 91 -0.15 -2.58 4.60
C LEU A 91 -1.17 -1.87 5.51
N LEU A 92 -1.00 -0.57 5.73
CA LEU A 92 -1.96 0.26 6.46
C LEU A 92 -3.28 0.43 5.70
N LEU A 93 -3.25 0.59 4.36
CA LEU A 93 -4.45 0.65 3.53
C LEU A 93 -5.25 -0.65 3.60
N ILE A 94 -4.57 -1.81 3.64
CA ILE A 94 -5.23 -3.11 3.85
C ILE A 94 -5.90 -3.13 5.23
N ASP A 95 -5.22 -2.67 6.27
CA ASP A 95 -5.74 -2.61 7.63
C ASP A 95 -7.01 -1.75 7.71
N GLN A 96 -6.96 -0.56 7.11
CA GLN A 96 -8.11 0.33 6.99
C GLN A 96 -9.24 -0.29 6.19
N TRP A 97 -8.94 -0.92 5.05
CA TRP A 97 -9.94 -1.62 4.24
C TRP A 97 -10.69 -2.68 5.04
N VAL A 98 -9.95 -3.50 5.80
CA VAL A 98 -10.52 -4.51 6.70
C VAL A 98 -11.33 -3.87 7.83
N SER A 99 -10.89 -2.73 8.39
CA SER A 99 -11.61 -2.04 9.46
C SER A 99 -13.00 -1.52 9.06
N PHE A 100 -13.25 -1.32 7.76
CA PHE A 100 -14.57 -0.97 7.24
C PHE A 100 -15.54 -2.16 7.22
N TYR A 101 -15.04 -3.39 7.34
CA TYR A 101 -15.84 -4.60 7.42
C TYR A 101 -16.35 -4.84 8.86
N LYS A 102 -17.46 -4.18 9.19
CA LYS A 102 -18.03 -4.11 10.55
C LYS A 102 -18.60 -5.42 11.11
N LYS A 103 -18.44 -6.55 10.41
CA LYS A 103 -18.91 -7.88 10.85
C LYS A 103 -17.94 -8.59 11.80
N VAL A 104 -16.73 -8.05 12.00
CA VAL A 104 -15.76 -8.50 12.98
C VAL A 104 -15.52 -7.38 13.98
N SER A 105 -15.57 -7.68 15.29
CA SER A 105 -15.30 -6.68 16.32
C SER A 105 -13.82 -6.30 16.37
N ASP A 106 -13.52 -5.07 16.79
CA ASP A 106 -12.14 -4.59 16.91
C ASP A 106 -11.28 -5.48 17.82
N GLN A 107 -11.86 -5.98 18.92
CA GLN A 107 -11.16 -6.93 19.81
C GLN A 107 -10.81 -8.23 19.08
N ARG A 108 -11.69 -8.75 18.22
CA ARG A 108 -11.42 -9.96 17.43
C ARG A 108 -10.41 -9.66 16.33
N LEU A 109 -10.49 -8.51 15.67
CA LEU A 109 -9.49 -8.06 14.69
C LEU A 109 -8.09 -7.99 15.30
N SER A 110 -7.93 -7.37 16.47
CA SER A 110 -6.65 -7.29 17.16
C SER A 110 -6.08 -8.67 17.54
N LYS A 111 -6.94 -9.63 17.90
CA LYS A 111 -6.50 -11.02 18.13
C LYS A 111 -5.99 -11.67 16.84
N ILE A 112 -6.71 -11.50 15.74
CA ILE A 112 -6.33 -12.05 14.42
C ILE A 112 -4.97 -11.46 13.97
N LYS A 113 -4.78 -10.14 14.09
CA LYS A 113 -3.51 -9.48 13.73
C LYS A 113 -2.34 -10.01 14.56
N LYS A 114 -2.52 -10.19 15.87
CA LYS A 114 -1.53 -10.81 16.77
C LYS A 114 -1.16 -12.23 16.36
N GLU A 115 -2.17 -13.07 16.14
CA GLU A 115 -2.00 -14.46 15.72
C GLU A 115 -1.19 -14.57 14.41
N ILE A 116 -1.36 -13.61 13.49
CA ILE A 116 -0.72 -13.59 12.17
C ILE A 116 0.57 -12.74 12.16
N LYS A 117 0.95 -12.12 13.29
CA LYS A 117 2.11 -11.21 13.40
C LYS A 117 2.02 -10.00 12.44
N MET A 118 0.81 -9.48 12.29
CA MET A 118 0.46 -8.30 11.49
C MET A 118 0.03 -7.10 12.35
N ASP A 119 0.38 -7.10 13.64
CA ASP A 119 0.27 -5.89 14.46
C ASP A 119 1.27 -4.86 13.93
N PHE A 120 0.76 -3.81 13.29
CA PHE A 120 1.57 -2.69 12.83
C PHE A 120 1.99 -1.81 14.01
N VAL A 121 3.20 -1.23 13.92
CA VAL A 121 3.73 -0.31 14.94
C VAL A 121 3.02 1.04 14.88
N GLU A 122 2.46 1.41 13.72
CA GLU A 122 1.76 2.69 13.52
C GLU A 122 0.27 2.48 13.35
N THR A 123 -0.50 3.32 14.04
CA THR A 123 -1.94 3.14 14.18
C THR A 123 -2.74 3.79 13.06
N THR A 124 -2.13 4.74 12.32
CA THR A 124 -2.76 5.47 11.23
C THR A 124 -1.79 5.77 10.07
N ILE A 125 -2.33 5.92 8.85
CA ILE A 125 -1.56 6.35 7.67
C ILE A 125 -0.93 7.72 7.90
N THR A 126 -1.66 8.66 8.50
CA THR A 126 -1.15 10.01 8.77
C THR A 126 0.04 9.99 9.72
N GLU A 127 -0.02 9.18 10.79
CA GLU A 127 1.09 9.01 11.72
C GLU A 127 2.30 8.36 11.04
N HIS A 128 2.07 7.34 10.20
CA HIS A 128 3.11 6.71 9.40
C HIS A 128 3.81 7.70 8.45
N VAL A 129 3.05 8.42 7.63
CA VAL A 129 3.58 9.41 6.67
C VAL A 129 4.30 10.53 7.40
N TYR A 130 3.75 11.00 8.53
CA TYR A 130 4.39 12.03 9.34
C TYR A 130 5.72 11.55 9.92
N ASN A 131 5.77 10.35 10.49
CA ASN A 131 7.00 9.78 11.05
C ASN A 131 8.04 9.51 9.97
N GLN A 132 7.63 8.95 8.84
CA GLN A 132 8.50 8.73 7.70
C GLN A 132 9.06 10.05 7.17
N GLY A 133 8.20 11.06 6.97
CA GLY A 133 8.63 12.39 6.55
C GLY A 133 9.57 13.07 7.56
N LYS A 134 9.37 12.85 8.86
CA LYS A 134 10.29 13.34 9.90
C LYS A 134 11.66 12.66 9.81
N ILE A 135 11.69 11.33 9.66
CA ILE A 135 12.94 10.56 9.55
C ILE A 135 13.70 10.96 8.28
N GLU A 136 13.00 11.05 7.15
CA GLU A 136 13.58 11.48 5.87
C GLU A 136 14.09 12.93 5.96
N GLY A 137 13.30 13.84 6.54
CA GLY A 137 13.70 15.24 6.74
C GLY A 137 14.90 15.40 7.67
N GLU A 138 14.98 14.63 8.76
CA GLU A 138 16.16 14.61 9.64
C GLU A 138 17.40 14.06 8.92
N ALA A 139 17.23 13.02 8.09
CA ALA A 139 18.34 12.46 7.30
C ALA A 139 18.83 13.46 6.24
N GLU A 140 17.92 14.11 5.54
CA GLU A 140 18.26 15.10 4.51
C GLU A 140 18.90 16.36 5.13
N GLY A 141 18.36 16.84 6.27
CA GLY A 141 18.97 17.93 7.02
C GLY A 141 20.39 17.60 7.51
N ARG A 142 20.66 16.34 7.89
CA ARG A 142 22.03 15.90 8.23
C ARG A 142 22.96 15.91 7.02
N LYS A 143 22.49 15.53 5.83
CA LYS A 143 23.29 15.62 4.59
C LYS A 143 23.59 17.06 4.22
N GLU A 144 22.58 17.92 4.23
CA GLU A 144 22.74 19.35 3.89
C GLU A 144 23.70 20.03 4.86
N MET A 145 23.58 19.75 6.16
CA MET A 145 24.54 20.18 7.17
C MET A 145 25.96 19.70 6.86
N ALA A 146 26.16 18.41 6.56
CA ALA A 146 27.48 17.87 6.25
C ALA A 146 28.11 18.56 5.02
N ILE A 147 27.34 18.77 3.96
CA ILE A 147 27.77 19.48 2.75
C ILE A 147 28.16 20.93 3.08
N ASN A 148 27.35 21.63 3.88
CA ASN A 148 27.63 23.02 4.25
C ASN A 148 28.87 23.16 5.13
N LEU A 149 29.05 22.28 6.13
CA LEU A 149 30.25 22.27 6.97
C LEU A 149 31.51 21.98 6.16
N LEU A 150 31.43 21.04 5.21
CA LEU A 150 32.55 20.73 4.31
C LEU A 150 32.91 21.93 3.43
N LYS A 151 31.92 22.63 2.87
CA LYS A 151 32.12 23.87 2.10
C LYS A 151 32.73 25.00 2.93
N MET A 152 32.48 25.03 4.23
CA MET A 152 33.07 25.98 5.18
C MET A 152 34.48 25.59 5.63
N GLY A 153 35.02 24.46 5.17
CA GLY A 153 36.36 23.99 5.52
C GLY A 153 36.46 23.42 6.93
N VAL A 154 35.35 22.96 7.51
CA VAL A 154 35.35 22.25 8.80
C VAL A 154 36.00 20.88 8.63
N ASP A 155 36.73 20.45 9.65
CA ASP A 155 37.46 19.18 9.65
C ASP A 155 36.52 17.97 9.47
N MET A 156 36.97 17.00 8.66
CA MET A 156 36.19 15.81 8.31
C MET A 156 35.83 14.95 9.53
N GLU A 157 36.70 14.89 10.54
CA GLU A 157 36.45 14.14 11.77
C GLU A 157 35.29 14.76 12.57
N ILE A 158 35.22 16.09 12.59
CA ILE A 158 34.11 16.82 13.23
C ILE A 158 32.81 16.60 12.46
N ILE A 159 32.84 16.60 11.13
CA ILE A 159 31.64 16.41 10.29
C ILE A 159 31.10 14.99 10.42
N THR A 160 31.96 13.97 10.39
CA THR A 160 31.55 12.56 10.56
C THR A 160 30.90 12.34 11.93
N GLN A 161 31.47 12.93 12.99
CA GLN A 161 30.90 12.86 14.33
C GLN A 161 29.55 13.59 14.45
N ALA A 162 29.40 14.76 13.82
CA ALA A 162 28.19 15.58 13.90
C ALA A 162 27.03 15.07 13.01
N SER A 163 27.36 14.48 11.86
CA SER A 163 26.37 14.06 10.85
C SER A 163 26.04 12.57 10.88
N ASN A 164 26.85 11.76 11.57
CA ASN A 164 26.78 10.29 11.56
C ASN A 164 26.98 9.66 10.16
N PHE A 165 27.50 10.41 9.19
CA PHE A 165 27.95 9.86 7.92
C PHE A 165 29.42 9.47 8.00
N SER A 166 29.79 8.40 7.31
CA SER A 166 31.19 8.05 7.08
C SER A 166 31.85 9.04 6.12
N GLU A 167 33.18 9.12 6.16
CA GLU A 167 33.94 9.97 5.24
C GLU A 167 33.68 9.62 3.77
N ALA A 168 33.48 8.33 3.45
CA ALA A 168 33.16 7.88 2.10
C ALA A 168 31.79 8.41 1.63
N GLU A 169 30.78 8.38 2.50
CA GLU A 169 29.45 8.92 2.20
C GLU A 169 29.50 10.44 2.00
N ILE A 170 30.23 11.16 2.85
CA ILE A 170 30.37 12.63 2.75
C ILE A 170 31.05 13.04 1.43
N LYS A 171 32.06 12.28 0.98
CA LYS A 171 32.73 12.51 -0.30
C LYS A 171 31.77 12.30 -1.48
N GLN A 172 30.98 11.22 -1.47
CA GLN A 172 29.95 10.97 -2.49
C GLN A 172 28.85 12.04 -2.53
N LEU A 173 28.53 12.68 -1.40
CA LEU A 173 27.55 13.79 -1.34
C LEU A 173 28.02 15.07 -2.06
N THR A 174 29.31 15.18 -2.39
CA THR A 174 29.88 16.37 -3.05
C THR A 174 30.47 16.09 -4.42
N GLU A 175 30.49 14.83 -4.85
CA GLU A 175 30.77 14.49 -6.24
C GLU A 175 29.61 14.99 -7.11
N PRO A 176 29.87 15.78 -8.16
CA PRO A 176 28.83 16.17 -9.09
C PRO A 176 28.26 14.89 -9.70
N SER A 177 26.94 14.72 -9.63
CA SER A 177 26.26 13.67 -10.36
C SER A 177 26.63 13.84 -11.84
N GLU A 178 27.38 12.89 -12.40
CA GLU A 178 27.61 12.81 -13.83
C GLU A 178 26.26 12.60 -14.52
N GLU A 179 25.68 13.68 -15.03
CA GLU A 179 24.59 13.68 -16.03
C GLU A 179 25.16 13.52 -17.45
#